data_AF-A0A9X0ZR53-F1
#
_entry.id   AF-A0A9X0ZR53-F1
#
_cell.length_a   1.000
_cell.length_b   1.000
_cell.length_c   1.000
_cell.angle_alpha   90.00
_cell.angle_beta   90.00
_cell.angle_gamma   90.00
#
_symmetry.space_group_name_H-M   'P 1'
#
loop_
_entity.id
_entity.type
_entity.pdbx_description
1 polymer ?
#
loop_
_entity_poly.entity_id
_entity_poly.type
_entity_poly.pdbx_seq_one_letter_code
_entity_poly.pdbx_strand_id
1 'polypeptide(L)'
;MTSVSQYAVFGNPIAHSRSPEIHRLFAAQEGVEIEYGRCLADIGGFAPAVRAFFASGGAGANVTLPFKTEAFALADELSERAAAAGAANTLIRLSDGRLKADNTDGVGLVRDIARQNVSLRGKRILVLGAGGAVRGVLQPLLAQEPAAVTVANRTPSKAHELAEQFGVLSCALADAAEGFDIVINGTSGGLNGQAPDVSPAVFEHCELAYDMVYGREPTAFMCLARQNGAHKVSDGLGMLVGQAAESYRLWRGFSPDVEPVIETLRKAV
;
A
#
# COMPACT_ATOMS: atom_id res chain seq x y z
N MET A 1 -26.68 0.87 25.46
CA MET A 1 -26.46 0.63 24.02
C MET A 1 -25.00 0.89 23.74
N THR A 2 -24.23 -0.13 23.40
CA THR A 2 -22.86 0.07 22.91
C THR A 2 -22.95 0.79 21.57
N SER A 3 -22.39 2.00 21.47
CA SER A 3 -22.39 2.75 20.20
C SER A 3 -21.56 1.99 19.17
N VAL A 4 -22.09 1.82 17.96
CA VAL A 4 -21.37 1.22 16.83
C VAL A 4 -20.14 2.09 16.53
N SER A 5 -18.97 1.46 16.44
CA SER A 5 -17.72 2.20 16.16
C SER A 5 -17.69 2.65 14.70
N GLN A 6 -17.36 3.93 14.48
CA GLN A 6 -17.31 4.54 13.16
C GLN A 6 -15.87 4.62 12.65
N TYR A 7 -15.66 4.17 11.43
CA TYR A 7 -14.42 4.21 10.68
C TYR A 7 -14.64 4.83 9.31
N ALA A 8 -13.58 5.31 8.67
CA ALA A 8 -13.68 5.84 7.32
C ALA A 8 -12.38 5.68 6.53
N VAL A 9 -12.48 5.79 5.20
CA VAL A 9 -11.34 6.04 4.33
C VAL A 9 -11.45 7.42 3.70
N PHE A 10 -10.41 8.23 3.83
CA PHE A 10 -10.32 9.57 3.24
C PHE A 10 -9.47 9.55 1.96
N GLY A 11 -9.93 10.22 0.90
CA GLY A 11 -9.18 10.34 -0.35
C GLY A 11 -9.88 11.21 -1.39
N ASN A 12 -9.20 11.42 -2.52
CA ASN A 12 -9.74 12.15 -3.67
C ASN A 12 -9.08 11.67 -4.98
N PRO A 13 -9.80 10.94 -5.85
CA PRO A 13 -11.17 10.44 -5.69
C PRO A 13 -11.26 9.26 -4.71
N ILE A 14 -12.46 8.98 -4.18
CA ILE A 14 -12.65 7.92 -3.16
C ILE A 14 -13.72 6.87 -3.50
N ALA A 15 -14.60 7.13 -4.47
CA ALA A 15 -15.78 6.31 -4.75
C ALA A 15 -15.47 4.83 -5.03
N HIS A 16 -14.33 4.57 -5.69
CA HIS A 16 -13.88 3.22 -6.08
C HIS A 16 -13.26 2.42 -4.91
N SER A 17 -13.05 3.02 -3.74
CA SER A 17 -12.38 2.33 -2.62
C SER A 17 -13.18 1.12 -2.16
N ARG A 18 -12.51 -0.03 -2.07
CA ARG A 18 -13.07 -1.28 -1.55
C ARG A 18 -12.88 -1.45 -0.04
N SER A 19 -12.21 -0.50 0.63
CA SER A 19 -11.97 -0.55 2.08
C SER A 19 -13.26 -0.75 2.90
N PRO A 20 -14.40 -0.10 2.59
CA PRO A 20 -15.66 -0.38 3.30
C PRO A 20 -16.14 -1.82 3.19
N GLU A 21 -15.93 -2.46 2.05
CA GLU A 21 -16.30 -3.87 1.85
C GLU A 21 -15.40 -4.80 2.66
N ILE A 22 -14.09 -4.55 2.60
CA ILE A 22 -13.07 -5.30 3.34
C ILE A 22 -13.32 -5.24 4.85
N HIS A 23 -13.43 -4.03 5.41
CA HIS A 23 -13.57 -3.85 6.85
C HIS A 23 -14.89 -4.41 7.40
N ARG A 24 -15.97 -4.42 6.59
CA ARG A 24 -17.23 -5.09 6.95
C ARG A 24 -17.07 -6.61 7.02
N LEU A 25 -16.31 -7.21 6.08
CA LEU A 25 -16.04 -8.65 6.10
C LEU A 25 -15.17 -9.03 7.31
N PHE A 26 -14.21 -8.19 7.69
CA PHE A 26 -13.42 -8.37 8.92
C PHE A 26 -14.28 -8.26 10.18
N ALA A 27 -15.18 -7.29 10.26
CA ALA A 27 -16.11 -7.16 11.39
C ALA A 27 -17.04 -8.38 11.52
N ALA A 28 -17.49 -8.95 10.40
CA ALA A 28 -18.25 -10.20 10.41
C ALA A 28 -17.44 -11.39 10.96
N GLN A 29 -16.13 -11.45 10.70
CA GLN A 29 -15.26 -12.47 11.31
C GLN A 29 -15.08 -12.27 12.82
N GLU A 30 -15.00 -11.02 13.28
CA GLU A 30 -14.91 -10.69 14.71
C GLU A 30 -16.25 -10.89 15.45
N GLY A 31 -17.38 -10.94 14.72
CA GLY A 31 -18.72 -11.03 15.31
C GLY A 31 -19.23 -9.69 15.85
N VAL A 32 -18.76 -8.57 15.28
CA VAL A 32 -19.16 -7.21 15.69
C VAL A 32 -19.74 -6.42 14.53
N GLU A 33 -20.49 -5.39 14.85
CA GLU A 33 -20.93 -4.39 13.88
C GLU A 33 -20.03 -3.17 13.92
N ILE A 34 -19.66 -2.66 12.73
CA ILE A 34 -18.96 -1.39 12.55
C ILE A 34 -19.63 -0.59 11.43
N GLU A 35 -19.47 0.72 11.48
CA GLU A 35 -19.72 1.58 10.32
C GLU A 35 -18.38 1.91 9.68
N TYR A 36 -18.23 1.66 8.38
CA TYR A 36 -17.04 2.05 7.63
C TYR A 36 -17.43 2.84 6.39
N GLY A 37 -17.16 4.15 6.39
CA GLY A 37 -17.55 5.09 5.34
C GLY A 37 -16.44 5.40 4.33
N ARG A 38 -16.84 6.11 3.26
CA ARG A 38 -15.92 6.80 2.34
C ARG A 38 -16.08 8.30 2.56
N CYS A 39 -14.98 9.00 2.78
CA CYS A 39 -14.97 10.45 2.97
C CYS A 39 -14.18 11.09 1.83
N LEU A 40 -14.90 11.79 0.95
CA LEU A 40 -14.27 12.63 -0.06
C LEU A 40 -13.79 13.90 0.64
N ALA A 41 -12.50 14.20 0.53
CA ALA A 41 -11.94 15.46 0.99
C ALA A 41 -11.42 16.26 -0.20
N ASP A 42 -11.70 17.57 -0.21
CA ASP A 42 -11.15 18.46 -1.22
C ASP A 42 -9.66 18.72 -0.96
N ILE A 43 -8.92 19.08 -2.01
CA ILE A 43 -7.53 19.52 -1.88
C ILE A 43 -7.50 20.77 -0.98
N GLY A 44 -6.71 20.73 0.10
CA GLY A 44 -6.69 21.76 1.14
C GLY A 44 -7.76 21.62 2.23
N GLY A 45 -8.74 20.72 2.06
CA GLY A 45 -9.83 20.44 3.01
C GLY A 45 -9.64 19.19 3.86
N PHE A 46 -8.57 18.42 3.64
CA PHE A 46 -8.34 17.12 4.30
C PHE A 46 -8.22 17.22 5.82
N ALA A 47 -7.31 18.07 6.33
CA ALA A 47 -7.07 18.17 7.77
C ALA A 47 -8.33 18.58 8.57
N PRO A 48 -9.11 19.62 8.16
CA PRO A 48 -10.38 19.94 8.80
C PRO A 48 -11.38 18.77 8.79
N ALA A 49 -11.50 18.06 7.66
CA ALA A 49 -12.44 16.94 7.53
C ALA A 49 -12.08 15.79 8.48
N VAL A 50 -10.80 15.43 8.59
CA VAL A 50 -10.32 14.40 9.52
C VAL A 50 -10.56 14.82 10.97
N ARG A 51 -10.24 16.07 11.33
CA ARG A 51 -10.48 16.58 12.70
C ARG A 51 -11.96 16.55 13.06
N ALA A 52 -12.84 16.92 12.14
CA ALA A 52 -14.30 16.86 12.35
C ALA A 52 -14.77 15.42 12.59
N PHE A 53 -14.29 14.46 11.81
CA PHE A 53 -14.62 13.03 11.97
C PHE A 53 -14.19 12.47 13.33
N PHE A 54 -12.97 12.78 13.80
CA PHE A 54 -12.54 12.33 15.12
C PHE A 54 -13.26 13.08 16.26
N ALA A 55 -13.60 14.36 16.07
CA ALA A 55 -14.39 15.14 17.01
C ALA A 55 -15.83 14.62 17.17
N SER A 56 -16.40 14.00 16.12
CA SER A 56 -17.71 13.34 16.18
C SER A 56 -17.66 11.91 16.73
N GLY A 57 -16.50 11.44 17.22
CA GLY A 57 -16.36 10.11 17.82
C GLY A 57 -15.81 9.02 16.90
N GLY A 58 -15.25 9.37 15.74
CA GLY A 58 -14.56 8.43 14.86
C GLY A 58 -13.50 7.60 15.59
N ALA A 59 -13.50 6.29 15.39
CA ALA A 59 -12.62 5.33 16.06
C ALA A 59 -11.28 5.14 15.33
N GLY A 60 -11.26 5.31 14.00
CA GLY A 60 -10.06 5.18 13.19
C GLY A 60 -10.33 5.57 11.73
N ALA A 61 -9.30 5.93 11.00
CA ALA A 61 -9.45 6.30 9.59
C ALA A 61 -8.28 5.79 8.73
N ASN A 62 -8.58 5.18 7.58
CA ASN A 62 -7.57 5.03 6.55
C ASN A 62 -7.47 6.31 5.69
N VAL A 63 -6.32 6.48 5.06
CA VAL A 63 -6.03 7.60 4.17
C VAL A 63 -5.41 7.08 2.88
N THR A 64 -5.97 7.48 1.74
CA THR A 64 -5.44 7.17 0.42
C THR A 64 -5.01 8.43 -0.33
N LEU A 65 -4.66 8.30 -1.60
CA LEU A 65 -4.25 9.41 -2.45
C LEU A 65 -5.28 10.56 -2.42
N PRO A 66 -4.82 11.83 -2.44
CA PRO A 66 -3.42 12.27 -2.39
C PRO A 66 -2.89 12.55 -0.96
N PHE A 67 -3.66 12.23 0.09
CA PHE A 67 -3.49 12.83 1.42
C PHE A 67 -2.52 12.12 2.38
N LYS A 68 -1.77 11.11 1.94
CA LYS A 68 -0.92 10.32 2.85
C LYS A 68 0.18 11.14 3.54
N THR A 69 0.74 12.14 2.86
CA THR A 69 1.73 13.07 3.45
C THR A 69 1.07 14.09 4.38
N GLU A 70 -0.15 14.54 4.06
CA GLU A 70 -0.92 15.41 4.95
C GLU A 70 -1.35 14.66 6.22
N ALA A 71 -1.73 13.39 6.13
CA ALA A 71 -2.06 12.54 7.28
C ALA A 71 -0.86 12.34 8.20
N PHE A 72 0.33 12.17 7.61
CA PHE A 72 1.59 12.12 8.35
C PHE A 72 1.85 13.42 9.12
N ALA A 73 1.70 14.57 8.47
CA ALA A 73 1.93 15.88 9.09
C ALA A 73 0.85 16.27 10.11
N LEU A 74 -0.36 15.72 9.99
CA LEU A 74 -1.50 16.01 10.86
C LEU A 74 -1.40 15.35 12.24
N ALA A 75 -0.72 14.21 12.33
CA ALA A 75 -0.71 13.37 13.53
C ALA A 75 0.23 13.90 14.62
N ASP A 76 -0.16 13.67 15.86
CA ASP A 76 0.62 14.03 17.06
C ASP A 76 1.71 12.99 17.38
N GLU A 77 1.48 11.74 16.98
CA GLU A 77 2.43 10.64 17.12
C GLU A 77 2.60 9.86 15.82
N LEU A 78 3.79 9.33 15.58
CA LEU A 78 4.13 8.55 14.39
C LEU A 78 4.62 7.17 14.79
N SER A 79 4.15 6.13 14.10
CA SER A 79 4.84 4.83 14.11
C SER A 79 6.20 4.94 13.42
N GLU A 80 7.13 4.03 13.73
CA GLU A 80 8.45 3.96 13.08
C GLU A 80 8.33 3.87 11.55
N ARG A 81 7.40 3.05 11.05
CA ARG A 81 7.18 2.87 9.60
C ARG A 81 6.54 4.10 8.94
N ALA A 82 5.67 4.83 9.63
CA ALA A 82 5.15 6.11 9.12
C ALA A 82 6.24 7.20 9.11
N ALA A 83 7.05 7.28 10.17
CA ALA A 83 8.21 8.15 10.28
C ALA A 83 9.21 7.90 9.15
N ALA A 84 9.60 6.64 8.93
CA ALA A 84 10.50 6.26 7.85
C ALA A 84 9.92 6.59 6.47
N ALA A 85 8.61 6.39 6.25
CA ALA A 85 7.97 6.67 4.96
C ALA A 85 7.77 8.17 4.68
N GLY A 86 7.69 9.02 5.71
CA GLY A 86 7.18 10.40 5.58
C GLY A 86 5.74 10.46 5.08
N ALA A 87 4.96 9.39 5.29
CA ALA A 87 3.61 9.21 4.78
C ALA A 87 2.85 8.20 5.64
N ALA A 88 1.55 8.42 5.81
CA ALA A 88 0.67 7.56 6.60
C ALA A 88 -0.62 7.22 5.85
N ASN A 89 -1.08 5.98 5.97
CA ASN A 89 -2.34 5.50 5.39
C ASN A 89 -3.37 5.10 6.47
N THR A 90 -3.01 5.22 7.76
CA THR A 90 -3.82 4.76 8.90
C THR A 90 -3.69 5.76 10.04
N LEU A 91 -4.82 6.28 10.52
CA LEU A 91 -4.93 7.18 11.66
C LEU A 91 -5.64 6.45 12.80
N ILE A 92 -5.07 6.56 14.00
CA ILE A 92 -5.50 5.87 15.21
C ILE A 92 -5.79 6.94 16.25
N ARG A 93 -6.99 6.89 16.85
CA ARG A 93 -7.34 7.75 17.97
C ARG A 93 -6.73 7.20 19.25
N LEU A 94 -5.90 7.99 19.92
CA LEU A 94 -5.35 7.66 21.23
C LEU A 94 -6.36 7.95 22.34
N SER A 95 -6.17 7.35 23.51
CA SER A 95 -7.08 7.49 24.66
C SER A 95 -7.19 8.92 25.19
N ASP A 96 -6.15 9.74 24.99
CA ASP A 96 -6.12 11.16 25.34
C ASP A 96 -6.71 12.08 24.24
N GLY A 97 -7.21 11.50 23.14
CA GLY A 97 -7.79 12.21 22.02
C GLY A 97 -6.79 12.66 20.95
N ARG A 98 -5.48 12.49 21.17
CA ARG A 98 -4.46 12.73 20.13
C ARG A 98 -4.56 11.71 19.00
N LEU A 99 -3.98 12.04 17.85
CA LEU A 99 -3.92 11.16 16.69
C LEU A 99 -2.53 10.56 16.52
N LYS A 100 -2.48 9.24 16.41
CA LYS A 100 -1.29 8.52 15.95
C LYS A 100 -1.45 8.13 14.48
N ALA A 101 -0.41 8.34 13.70
CA ALA A 101 -0.35 7.93 12.30
C ALA A 101 0.56 6.71 12.09
N ASP A 102 0.10 5.85 11.20
CA ASP A 102 0.71 4.59 10.84
C ASP A 102 0.67 4.37 9.32
N ASN A 103 1.60 3.57 8.81
CA ASN A 103 1.68 3.17 7.41
C ASN A 103 1.66 1.64 7.29
N THR A 104 0.52 1.08 6.90
CA THR A 104 0.29 -0.36 6.80
C THR A 104 0.55 -0.92 5.41
N ASP A 105 0.82 -0.08 4.40
CA ASP A 105 0.97 -0.50 3.01
C ASP A 105 2.10 -1.53 2.84
N GLY A 106 3.29 -1.24 3.38
CA GLY A 106 4.45 -2.14 3.24
C GLY A 106 4.29 -3.46 3.98
N VAL A 107 3.60 -3.46 5.12
CA VAL A 107 3.24 -4.71 5.82
C VAL A 107 2.26 -5.53 4.99
N GLY A 108 1.27 -4.88 4.38
CA GLY A 108 0.34 -5.53 3.45
C GLY A 108 1.06 -6.18 2.28
N LEU A 109 2.00 -5.45 1.65
CA LEU A 109 2.78 -5.97 0.52
C LEU A 109 3.65 -7.16 0.92
N VAL A 110 4.47 -7.03 1.96
CA VAL A 110 5.39 -8.09 2.40
C VAL A 110 4.62 -9.35 2.80
N ARG A 111 3.52 -9.21 3.53
CA ARG A 111 2.67 -10.35 3.92
C ARG A 111 2.05 -11.02 2.71
N ASP A 112 1.60 -10.28 1.70
CA ASP A 112 1.02 -10.87 0.51
C ASP A 112 2.06 -11.57 -0.37
N ILE A 113 3.27 -11.03 -0.50
CA ILE A 113 4.38 -11.71 -1.18
C ILE A 113 4.72 -13.02 -0.46
N ALA A 114 4.81 -12.99 0.87
CA ALA A 114 5.07 -14.20 1.67
C ALA A 114 3.93 -15.23 1.56
N ARG A 115 2.66 -14.79 1.59
CA ARG A 115 1.46 -15.65 1.36
C ARG A 115 1.53 -16.36 0.02
N GLN A 116 2.17 -15.73 -0.96
CA GLN A 116 2.39 -16.26 -2.29
C GLN A 116 3.59 -17.22 -2.38
N ASN A 117 4.19 -17.60 -1.25
CA ASN A 117 5.37 -18.46 -1.10
C ASN A 117 6.63 -17.91 -1.80
N VAL A 118 6.78 -16.58 -1.88
CA VAL A 118 7.97 -15.92 -2.42
C VAL A 118 8.76 -15.30 -1.28
N SER A 119 10.07 -15.59 -1.21
CA SER A 119 10.96 -15.00 -0.21
C SER A 119 11.64 -13.74 -0.73
N LEU A 120 11.69 -12.70 0.09
CA LEU A 120 12.41 -11.45 -0.21
C LEU A 120 13.88 -11.49 0.22
N ARG A 121 14.26 -12.43 1.11
CA ARG A 121 15.59 -12.49 1.70
C ARG A 121 16.64 -12.85 0.65
N GLY A 122 17.73 -12.08 0.61
CA GLY A 122 18.83 -12.28 -0.34
C GLY A 122 18.46 -12.01 -1.80
N LYS A 123 17.31 -11.41 -2.09
CA LYS A 123 16.86 -11.08 -3.45
C LYS A 123 17.29 -9.69 -3.87
N ARG A 124 17.52 -9.49 -5.17
CA ARG A 124 17.64 -8.18 -5.82
C ARG A 124 16.24 -7.73 -6.25
N ILE A 125 15.77 -6.64 -5.66
CA ILE A 125 14.42 -6.12 -5.85
C ILE A 125 14.48 -4.80 -6.63
N LEU A 126 13.76 -4.73 -7.75
CA LEU A 126 13.50 -3.48 -8.46
C LEU A 126 12.13 -2.93 -8.07
N VAL A 127 12.07 -1.68 -7.63
CA VAL A 127 10.81 -0.97 -7.35
C VAL A 127 10.64 0.17 -8.35
N LEU A 128 9.57 0.11 -9.13
CA LEU A 128 9.26 1.10 -10.15
C LEU A 128 8.34 2.18 -9.58
N GLY A 129 8.76 3.45 -9.70
CA GLY A 129 8.06 4.62 -9.19
C GLY A 129 8.70 5.20 -7.93
N ALA A 130 8.31 6.43 -7.59
CA ALA A 130 8.78 7.15 -6.40
C ALA A 130 7.63 7.89 -5.68
N GLY A 131 6.41 7.35 -5.77
CA GLY A 131 5.21 7.91 -5.14
C GLY A 131 5.02 7.47 -3.68
N GLY A 132 3.96 7.93 -3.03
CA GLY A 132 3.68 7.64 -1.62
C GLY A 132 3.52 6.14 -1.30
N ALA A 133 3.00 5.34 -2.24
CA ALA A 133 2.94 3.88 -2.08
C ALA A 133 4.36 3.28 -2.01
N VAL A 134 5.25 3.66 -2.94
CA VAL A 134 6.65 3.21 -2.92
C VAL A 134 7.33 3.62 -1.62
N ARG A 135 7.18 4.88 -1.17
CA ARG A 135 7.74 5.33 0.13
C ARG A 135 7.28 4.45 1.29
N GLY A 136 6.01 4.08 1.32
CA GLY A 136 5.41 3.27 2.37
C GLY A 136 5.88 1.81 2.41
N VAL A 137 6.44 1.29 1.32
CA VAL A 137 6.89 -0.12 1.26
C VAL A 137 8.39 -0.31 1.41
N LEU A 138 9.22 0.73 1.19
CA LEU A 138 10.68 0.58 1.18
C LEU A 138 11.24 0.06 2.51
N GLN A 139 10.88 0.66 3.64
CA GLN A 139 11.38 0.19 4.95
C GLN A 139 10.93 -1.25 5.27
N PRO A 140 9.64 -1.63 5.06
CA PRO A 140 9.22 -3.02 5.27
C PRO A 140 9.89 -4.02 4.33
N LEU A 141 10.18 -3.65 3.08
CA LEU A 141 10.94 -4.48 2.15
C LEU A 141 12.39 -4.69 2.64
N LEU A 142 13.06 -3.61 3.06
CA LEU A 142 14.43 -3.66 3.60
C LEU A 142 14.53 -4.53 4.86
N ALA A 143 13.51 -4.49 5.71
CA ALA A 143 13.43 -5.32 6.91
C ALA A 143 13.36 -6.84 6.61
N GLN A 144 13.14 -7.24 5.36
CA GLN A 144 13.19 -8.65 4.93
C GLN A 144 14.59 -9.10 4.48
N GLU A 145 15.60 -8.24 4.64
CA GLU A 145 17.00 -8.50 4.29
C GLU A 145 17.20 -8.93 2.82
N PRO A 146 16.71 -8.14 1.84
CA PRO A 146 17.07 -8.35 0.44
C PRO A 146 18.56 -8.13 0.23
N ALA A 147 19.13 -8.71 -0.83
CA ALA A 147 20.52 -8.45 -1.21
C ALA A 147 20.71 -7.01 -1.67
N ALA A 148 19.73 -6.46 -2.39
CA ALA A 148 19.68 -5.07 -2.79
C ALA A 148 18.25 -4.64 -3.13
N VAL A 149 17.95 -3.36 -2.94
CA VAL A 149 16.75 -2.70 -3.46
C VAL A 149 17.19 -1.57 -4.38
N THR A 150 16.63 -1.52 -5.58
CA THR A 150 16.83 -0.44 -6.56
C THR A 150 15.51 0.26 -6.83
N VAL A 151 15.45 1.58 -6.68
CA VAL A 151 14.30 2.39 -7.05
C VAL A 151 14.52 3.02 -8.42
N ALA A 152 13.63 2.76 -9.37
CA ALA A 152 13.69 3.35 -10.70
C ALA A 152 12.49 4.26 -10.92
N ASN A 153 12.70 5.47 -11.42
CA ASN A 153 11.61 6.41 -11.65
C ASN A 153 11.82 7.26 -12.92
N ARG A 154 10.71 7.67 -13.56
CA ARG A 154 10.73 8.54 -14.74
C ARG A 154 11.38 9.90 -14.46
N THR A 155 11.24 10.39 -13.23
CA THR A 155 11.95 11.58 -12.74
C THR A 155 13.09 11.09 -11.83
N PRO A 156 14.34 11.03 -12.31
CA PRO A 156 15.44 10.38 -11.58
C PRO A 156 15.71 11.00 -10.21
N SER A 157 15.56 12.34 -10.08
CA SER A 157 15.75 13.03 -8.80
C SER A 157 14.86 12.48 -7.68
N LYS A 158 13.62 12.09 -7.97
CA LYS A 158 12.71 11.51 -6.98
C LYS A 158 13.14 10.10 -6.54
N ALA A 159 13.75 9.32 -7.43
CA ALA A 159 14.33 8.02 -7.05
C ALA A 159 15.57 8.22 -6.19
N HIS A 160 16.40 9.21 -6.54
CA HIS A 160 17.60 9.57 -5.79
C HIS A 160 17.28 10.03 -4.36
N GLU A 161 16.27 10.89 -4.19
CA GLU A 161 15.77 11.30 -2.86
C GLU A 161 15.39 10.09 -1.98
N LEU A 162 14.78 9.06 -2.58
CA LEU A 162 14.44 7.83 -1.86
C LEU A 162 15.67 6.97 -1.57
N ALA A 163 16.62 6.90 -2.51
CA ALA A 163 17.89 6.23 -2.28
C ALA A 163 18.65 6.81 -1.09
N GLU A 164 18.77 8.13 -1.01
CA GLU A 164 19.42 8.81 0.11
C GLU A 164 18.66 8.57 1.43
N GLN A 165 17.34 8.68 1.40
CA GLN A 165 16.51 8.52 2.60
C GLN A 165 16.55 7.10 3.17
N PHE A 166 16.53 6.07 2.32
CA PHE A 166 16.41 4.66 2.75
C PHE A 166 17.71 3.86 2.66
N GLY A 167 18.79 4.44 2.11
CA GLY A 167 20.05 3.73 1.89
C GLY A 167 19.94 2.65 0.81
N VAL A 168 19.22 2.94 -0.29
CA VAL A 168 18.98 2.01 -1.41
C VAL A 168 19.64 2.51 -2.70
N LEU A 169 19.67 1.67 -3.74
CA LEU A 169 20.13 2.08 -5.06
C LEU A 169 19.02 2.85 -5.80
N SER A 170 19.41 3.72 -6.73
CA SER A 170 18.45 4.42 -7.60
C SER A 170 18.96 4.57 -9.02
N CYS A 171 18.05 4.57 -9.99
CA CYS A 171 18.36 4.89 -11.39
C CYS A 171 17.19 5.62 -12.08
N ALA A 172 17.43 6.12 -13.29
CA ALA A 172 16.34 6.51 -14.17
C ALA A 172 15.59 5.25 -14.63
N LEU A 173 14.28 5.37 -14.90
CA LEU A 173 13.48 4.24 -15.38
C LEU A 173 14.06 3.58 -16.63
N ALA A 174 14.55 4.39 -17.57
CA ALA A 174 15.15 3.91 -18.83
C ALA A 174 16.50 3.21 -18.64
N ASP A 175 17.18 3.44 -17.51
CA ASP A 175 18.50 2.86 -17.21
C ASP A 175 18.37 1.52 -16.47
N ALA A 176 17.17 1.15 -16.03
CA ALA A 176 16.91 -0.17 -15.43
C ALA A 176 16.95 -1.24 -16.53
N ALA A 177 18.15 -1.80 -16.76
CA ALA A 177 18.42 -2.72 -17.86
C ALA A 177 19.12 -4.03 -17.44
N GLU A 178 19.29 -4.27 -16.14
CA GLU A 178 19.76 -5.54 -15.58
C GLU A 178 18.60 -6.41 -15.07
N GLY A 179 18.79 -7.72 -14.98
CA GLY A 179 17.78 -8.63 -14.44
C GLY A 179 17.65 -8.56 -12.92
N PHE A 180 16.42 -8.67 -12.42
CA PHE A 180 16.08 -8.68 -10.99
C PHE A 180 15.33 -9.96 -10.61
N ASP A 181 15.43 -10.36 -9.36
CA ASP A 181 14.68 -11.52 -8.85
C ASP A 181 13.20 -11.15 -8.63
N ILE A 182 12.94 -9.90 -8.24
CA ILE A 182 11.59 -9.40 -7.96
C ILE A 182 11.46 -8.00 -8.55
N VAL A 183 10.37 -7.74 -9.28
CA VAL A 183 10.06 -6.43 -9.85
C VAL A 183 8.70 -5.96 -9.34
N ILE A 184 8.66 -4.85 -8.62
CA ILE A 184 7.44 -4.30 -8.01
C ILE A 184 7.07 -3.01 -8.75
N ASN A 185 5.93 -3.00 -9.43
CA ASN A 185 5.37 -1.81 -10.05
C ASN A 185 4.53 -1.01 -9.05
N GLY A 186 5.05 0.14 -8.62
CA GLY A 186 4.35 1.14 -7.81
C GLY A 186 4.04 2.43 -8.59
N THR A 187 4.08 2.39 -9.92
CA THR A 187 3.82 3.57 -10.76
C THR A 187 2.31 3.85 -10.87
N SER A 188 1.94 5.12 -11.02
CA SER A 188 0.55 5.51 -11.26
C SER A 188 0.04 5.17 -12.66
N GLY A 189 0.92 4.78 -13.59
CA GLY A 189 0.56 4.44 -14.98
C GLY A 189 -0.36 3.23 -15.09
N GLY A 190 -0.23 2.27 -14.15
CA GLY A 190 -1.08 1.09 -14.10
C GLY A 190 -2.57 1.41 -13.92
N LEU A 191 -2.90 2.53 -13.26
CA LEU A 191 -4.29 2.99 -13.09
C LEU A 191 -4.95 3.38 -14.43
N ASN A 192 -4.15 3.75 -15.43
CA ASN A 192 -4.61 4.10 -16.77
C ASN A 192 -4.38 2.96 -17.77
N GLY A 193 -4.08 1.74 -17.30
CA GLY A 193 -3.81 0.58 -18.15
C GLY A 193 -2.47 0.65 -18.89
N GLN A 194 -1.53 1.50 -18.46
CA GLN A 194 -0.22 1.63 -19.08
C GLN A 194 0.83 0.82 -18.34
N ALA A 195 1.65 0.08 -19.08
CA ALA A 195 2.85 -0.54 -18.54
C ALA A 195 3.96 0.53 -18.41
N PRO A 196 4.84 0.43 -17.39
CA PRO A 196 6.03 1.27 -17.33
C PRO A 196 6.95 0.95 -18.51
N ASP A 197 7.61 1.99 -19.04
CA ASP A 197 8.59 1.86 -20.11
C ASP A 197 9.94 1.42 -19.51
N VAL A 198 10.08 0.10 -19.32
CA VAL A 198 11.27 -0.56 -18.77
C VAL A 198 11.81 -1.59 -19.76
N SER A 199 13.13 -1.80 -19.72
CA SER A 199 13.77 -2.83 -20.54
C SER A 199 13.19 -4.22 -20.21
N PRO A 200 12.87 -5.07 -21.20
CA PRO A 200 12.56 -6.48 -20.98
C PRO A 200 13.57 -7.23 -20.11
N ALA A 201 14.83 -6.82 -20.15
CA ALA A 201 15.93 -7.44 -19.39
C ALA A 201 15.68 -7.47 -17.88
N VAL A 202 14.86 -6.55 -17.34
CA VAL A 202 14.51 -6.54 -15.90
C VAL A 202 13.80 -7.82 -15.46
N PHE A 203 13.22 -8.57 -16.40
CA PHE A 203 12.46 -9.79 -16.14
C PHE A 203 13.23 -11.10 -16.40
N GLU A 204 14.48 -11.07 -16.88
CA GLU A 204 15.23 -12.25 -17.35
C GLU A 204 15.37 -13.38 -16.30
N HIS A 205 15.33 -13.05 -15.01
CA HIS A 205 15.36 -14.00 -13.88
C HIS A 205 14.30 -13.70 -12.83
N CYS A 206 13.20 -13.06 -13.23
CA CYS A 206 12.21 -12.55 -12.31
C CYS A 206 11.33 -13.67 -11.76
N GLU A 207 11.51 -14.02 -10.49
CA GLU A 207 10.68 -14.95 -9.73
C GLU A 207 9.27 -14.39 -9.57
N LEU A 208 9.15 -13.08 -9.30
CA LEU A 208 7.88 -12.40 -9.08
C LEU A 208 7.88 -10.98 -9.66
N ALA A 209 6.97 -10.72 -10.61
CA ALA A 209 6.57 -9.37 -10.98
C ALA A 209 5.24 -9.02 -10.29
N TYR A 210 5.24 -7.99 -9.44
CA TYR A 210 4.11 -7.60 -8.61
C TYR A 210 3.61 -6.21 -9.00
N ASP A 211 2.37 -6.07 -9.43
CA ASP A 211 1.73 -4.78 -9.61
C ASP A 211 1.01 -4.36 -8.32
N MET A 212 1.30 -3.17 -7.79
CA MET A 212 0.52 -2.64 -6.64
C MET A 212 -0.91 -2.26 -7.05
N VAL A 213 -1.18 -2.11 -8.35
CA VAL A 213 -2.53 -1.96 -8.88
C VAL A 213 -3.22 -3.33 -8.91
N TYR A 214 -4.54 -3.34 -8.72
CA TYR A 214 -5.37 -4.54 -8.80
C TYR A 214 -6.50 -4.36 -9.81
N GLY A 215 -6.95 -5.46 -10.40
CA GLY A 215 -7.97 -5.44 -11.44
C GLY A 215 -8.64 -6.79 -11.65
N ARG A 216 -9.66 -6.81 -12.51
CA ARG A 216 -10.34 -8.04 -12.96
C ARG A 216 -9.38 -8.89 -13.78
N GLU A 217 -8.82 -8.22 -14.78
CA GLU A 217 -7.90 -8.79 -15.74
C GLU A 217 -6.46 -8.43 -15.35
N PRO A 218 -5.47 -9.22 -15.78
CA PRO A 218 -4.06 -8.87 -15.62
C PRO A 218 -3.75 -7.47 -16.14
N THR A 219 -2.97 -6.69 -15.39
CA THR A 219 -2.57 -5.35 -15.81
C THR A 219 -1.61 -5.41 -17.01
N ALA A 220 -1.44 -4.27 -17.71
CA ALA A 220 -0.47 -4.17 -18.79
C ALA A 220 0.96 -4.50 -18.33
N PHE A 221 1.33 -4.13 -17.10
CA PHE A 221 2.62 -4.52 -16.50
C PHE A 221 2.71 -6.02 -16.27
N MET A 222 1.66 -6.67 -15.75
CA MET A 222 1.66 -8.12 -15.56
C MET A 222 1.77 -8.86 -16.89
N CYS A 223 1.08 -8.38 -17.94
CA CYS A 223 1.20 -8.93 -19.29
C CYS A 223 2.63 -8.76 -19.83
N LEU A 224 3.21 -7.56 -19.71
CA LEU A 224 4.59 -7.27 -20.12
C LEU A 224 5.58 -8.19 -19.39
N ALA A 225 5.47 -8.31 -18.07
CA ALA A 225 6.37 -9.13 -17.26
C ALA A 225 6.29 -10.61 -17.66
N ARG A 226 5.08 -11.13 -17.84
CA ARG A 226 4.88 -12.53 -18.25
C ARG A 226 5.42 -12.83 -19.64
N GLN A 227 5.25 -11.89 -20.58
CA GLN A 227 5.77 -12.02 -21.94
C GLN A 227 7.30 -12.00 -21.99
N ASN A 228 7.95 -11.36 -21.01
CA ASN A 228 9.41 -11.21 -20.95
C ASN A 228 10.07 -12.12 -19.89
N GLY A 229 9.40 -13.18 -19.45
CA GLY A 229 10.03 -14.27 -18.70
C GLY A 229 9.80 -14.28 -17.19
N ALA A 230 8.97 -13.38 -16.62
CA ALA A 230 8.63 -13.47 -15.21
C ALA A 230 7.90 -14.79 -14.89
N HIS A 231 8.43 -15.56 -13.94
CA HIS A 231 7.89 -16.86 -13.53
C HIS A 231 6.49 -16.74 -12.93
N LYS A 232 6.30 -15.73 -12.08
CA LYS A 232 5.02 -15.41 -11.45
C LYS A 232 4.69 -13.94 -11.65
N VAL A 233 3.40 -13.67 -11.85
CA VAL A 233 2.84 -12.31 -11.86
C VAL A 233 1.71 -12.22 -10.85
N SER A 234 1.64 -11.12 -10.11
CA SER A 234 0.57 -10.84 -9.14
C SER A 234 0.13 -9.40 -9.23
N ASP A 235 -1.13 -9.17 -8.89
CA ASP A 235 -1.69 -7.83 -8.70
C ASP A 235 -1.75 -7.47 -7.20
N GLY A 236 -2.22 -6.25 -6.92
CA GLY A 236 -2.19 -5.65 -5.59
C GLY A 236 -3.39 -5.97 -4.70
N LEU A 237 -4.29 -6.88 -5.07
CA LEU A 237 -5.49 -7.12 -4.25
C LEU A 237 -5.11 -7.70 -2.88
N GLY A 238 -4.13 -8.61 -2.85
CA GLY A 238 -3.65 -9.19 -1.61
C GLY A 238 -2.97 -8.15 -0.72
N MET A 239 -2.16 -7.25 -1.28
CA MET A 239 -1.63 -6.08 -0.58
C MET A 239 -2.76 -5.20 -0.01
N LEU A 240 -3.81 -4.92 -0.80
CA LEU A 240 -4.96 -4.11 -0.36
C LEU A 240 -5.67 -4.73 0.86
N VAL A 241 -5.91 -6.04 0.84
CA VAL A 241 -6.56 -6.73 1.98
C VAL A 241 -5.59 -6.82 3.17
N GLY A 242 -4.32 -7.11 2.92
CA GLY A 242 -3.29 -7.23 3.95
C GLY A 242 -3.05 -5.95 4.73
N GLN A 243 -2.98 -4.79 4.05
CA GLN A 243 -2.84 -3.49 4.74
C GLN A 243 -4.11 -3.15 5.54
N ALA A 244 -5.29 -3.53 5.05
CA ALA A 244 -6.55 -3.29 5.73
C ALA A 244 -6.65 -4.14 6.99
N ALA A 245 -6.20 -5.40 6.94
CA ALA A 245 -6.15 -6.30 8.09
C ALA A 245 -5.23 -5.75 9.20
N GLU A 246 -4.07 -5.20 8.82
CA GLU A 246 -3.19 -4.54 9.78
C GLU A 246 -3.82 -3.28 10.38
N SER A 247 -4.50 -2.47 9.57
CA SER A 247 -5.26 -1.30 10.05
C SER A 247 -6.35 -1.72 11.05
N TYR A 248 -7.11 -2.76 10.73
CA TYR A 248 -8.15 -3.33 11.58
C TYR A 248 -7.57 -3.80 12.92
N ARG A 249 -6.45 -4.52 12.89
CA ARG A 249 -5.74 -4.98 14.09
C ARG A 249 -5.29 -3.82 14.98
N LEU A 250 -4.78 -2.73 14.39
CA LEU A 250 -4.35 -1.54 15.16
C LEU A 250 -5.51 -0.86 15.88
N TRP A 251 -6.71 -0.85 15.30
CA TRP A 251 -7.89 -0.22 15.90
C TRP A 251 -8.64 -1.13 16.87
N ARG A 252 -8.76 -2.42 16.53
CA ARG A 252 -9.66 -3.38 17.21
C ARG A 252 -8.93 -4.39 18.07
N GLY A 253 -7.63 -4.60 17.86
CA GLY A 253 -6.87 -5.70 18.47
C GLY A 253 -7.17 -7.07 17.87
N PHE A 254 -8.14 -7.18 16.95
CA PHE A 254 -8.48 -8.42 16.26
C PHE A 254 -7.68 -8.58 14.96
N SER A 255 -7.15 -9.78 14.72
CA SER A 255 -6.40 -10.09 13.49
C SER A 255 -7.27 -10.91 12.54
N PRO A 256 -7.86 -10.29 11.50
CA PRO A 256 -8.75 -11.01 10.59
C PRO A 256 -7.99 -11.96 9.64
N ASP A 257 -8.67 -13.01 9.19
CA ASP A 257 -8.20 -13.88 8.12
C ASP A 257 -8.44 -13.21 6.77
N VAL A 258 -7.35 -13.07 6.01
CA VAL A 258 -7.34 -12.38 4.71
C VAL A 258 -7.79 -13.27 3.57
N GLU A 259 -7.64 -14.59 3.65
CA GLU A 259 -7.86 -15.48 2.50
C GLU A 259 -9.34 -15.48 2.04
N PRO A 260 -10.34 -15.67 2.91
CA PRO A 260 -11.75 -15.64 2.51
C PRO A 260 -12.18 -14.28 1.95
N VAL A 261 -11.55 -13.20 2.43
CA VAL A 261 -11.81 -11.85 1.96
C VAL A 261 -11.21 -11.65 0.57
N ILE A 262 -9.95 -12.04 0.34
CA ILE A 262 -9.32 -11.99 -0.97
C ILE A 262 -10.15 -12.77 -2.00
N GLU A 263 -10.58 -14.00 -1.68
CA GLU A 263 -11.42 -14.82 -2.56
C GLU A 263 -12.76 -14.17 -2.89
N THR A 264 -13.46 -13.66 -1.89
CA THR A 264 -14.74 -12.95 -2.06
C THR A 264 -14.55 -11.75 -2.98
N LEU A 265 -13.52 -10.95 -2.70
CA LEU A 265 -13.24 -9.75 -3.48
C LEU A 265 -12.81 -10.08 -4.90
N ARG A 266 -12.11 -11.20 -5.13
CA ARG A 266 -11.68 -11.64 -6.47
C ARG A 266 -12.86 -12.08 -7.33
N LYS A 267 -13.88 -12.72 -6.75
CA LYS A 267 -15.10 -13.11 -7.46
C LYS A 267 -15.98 -11.92 -7.87
N ALA A 268 -15.84 -10.80 -7.17
CA ALA A 268 -16.63 -9.58 -7.39
C ALA A 268 -16.00 -8.61 -8.40
N VAL A 269 -14.81 -8.91 -8.92
CA VAL A 269 -14.08 -8.08 -9.89
C VAL A 269 -14.17 -8.74 -11.26
#